data_AF-A0A378UEI0-F1
#
_entry.id   AF-A0A378UEI0-F1
#
_cell.length_a   1.000
_cell.length_b   1.000
_cell.length_c   1.000
_cell.angle_alpha   90.00
_cell.angle_beta   90.00
_cell.angle_gamma   90.00
#
_symmetry.space_group_name_H-M   'P 1'
#
loop_
_entity.id
_entity.type
_entity.pdbx_description
1 polymer ?
#
loop_
_entity_poly.entity_id
_entity_poly.type
_entity_poly.pdbx_seq_one_letter_code
_entity_poly.pdbx_strand_id
1 'polypeptide(L)'
;MNTATQTRITPSAQTAPLHRCRLITDGNAHRPDLCDGSLPAAQSLLVSEALLPQIRTVAALIAAERHRADSRSPSVFTEEADFFAARILVLGVRRFHLDITLLPMLKTANRRAQAFARARKLPFTPAEMHMSLHAGRPANLLIIETEHEMPECGGIVANSIAFAAKLPTLPL
;
A
#
# COMPACT_ATOMS: atom_id res chain seq x y z
N MET A 1 30.95 -47.00 -5.65
CA MET A 1 30.25 -46.27 -6.73
C MET A 1 29.06 -45.57 -6.12
N ASN A 2 29.21 -44.29 -5.72
CA ASN A 2 28.11 -43.51 -5.14
C ASN A 2 27.76 -42.38 -6.11
N THR A 3 26.60 -42.48 -6.74
CA THR A 3 26.04 -41.49 -7.65
C THR A 3 25.43 -40.36 -6.82
N ALA A 4 26.03 -39.17 -6.85
CA ALA A 4 25.47 -37.98 -6.24
C ALA A 4 24.42 -37.36 -7.17
N THR A 5 23.16 -37.32 -6.71
CA THR A 5 22.05 -36.69 -7.39
C THR A 5 22.26 -35.16 -7.37
N GLN A 6 22.57 -34.57 -8.53
CA GLN A 6 22.65 -33.13 -8.70
C GLN A 6 21.25 -32.52 -8.54
N THR A 7 21.06 -31.76 -7.46
CA THR A 7 19.89 -30.91 -7.25
C THR A 7 19.87 -29.83 -8.33
N ARG A 8 18.89 -29.91 -9.22
CA ARG A 8 18.64 -28.93 -10.28
C ARG A 8 18.20 -27.62 -9.61
N ILE A 9 19.10 -26.64 -9.55
CA ILE A 9 18.77 -25.29 -9.09
C ILE A 9 17.96 -24.63 -10.21
N THR A 10 16.65 -24.50 -10.01
CA THR A 10 15.77 -23.73 -10.89
C THR A 10 16.21 -22.26 -10.81
N PRO A 11 16.43 -21.56 -11.93
CA PRO A 11 16.75 -20.13 -11.89
C PRO A 11 15.58 -19.38 -11.23
N SER A 12 15.89 -18.61 -10.18
CA SER A 12 14.90 -17.73 -9.56
C SER A 12 14.42 -16.71 -10.60
N ALA A 13 13.11 -16.57 -10.72
CA ALA A 13 12.52 -15.49 -11.50
C ALA A 13 13.12 -14.17 -10.98
N GLN A 14 13.81 -13.44 -11.86
CA GLN A 14 14.34 -12.11 -11.54
C GLN A 14 13.17 -11.23 -11.11
N THR A 15 13.06 -11.00 -9.80
CA THR A 15 12.05 -10.10 -9.24
C THR A 15 12.50 -8.70 -9.58
N ALA A 16 11.61 -7.90 -10.19
CA ALA A 16 11.89 -6.49 -10.48
C ALA A 16 12.36 -5.78 -9.20
N PRO A 17 13.30 -4.82 -9.30
CA PRO A 17 13.80 -4.10 -8.13
C PRO A 17 12.63 -3.39 -7.43
N LEU A 18 12.56 -3.54 -6.11
CA LEU A 18 11.58 -2.83 -5.30
C LEU A 18 12.19 -1.54 -4.76
N HIS A 19 11.49 -0.44 -4.94
CA HIS A 19 11.90 0.89 -4.52
C HIS A 19 11.17 1.27 -3.23
N ARG A 20 11.93 1.62 -2.20
CA ARG A 20 11.40 2.06 -0.92
C ARG A 20 10.93 3.51 -1.00
N CYS A 21 9.74 3.78 -0.49
CA CYS A 21 9.26 5.14 -0.29
C CYS A 21 8.54 5.31 1.06
N ARG A 22 8.40 6.57 1.46
CA ARG A 22 7.75 6.97 2.71
C ARG A 22 6.47 7.72 2.37
N LEU A 23 5.35 7.12 2.72
CA LEU A 23 4.02 7.65 2.48
C LEU A 23 3.47 8.26 3.77
N ILE A 24 3.11 9.53 3.72
CA ILE A 24 2.35 10.20 4.78
C ILE A 24 0.89 9.81 4.60
N THR A 25 0.29 9.15 5.60
CA THR A 25 -1.09 8.63 5.54
C THR A 25 -2.12 9.68 5.94
N ASP A 26 -2.00 10.89 5.39
CA ASP A 26 -2.89 12.04 5.59
C ASP A 26 -4.20 11.96 4.76
N GLY A 27 -4.33 10.91 3.93
CA GLY A 27 -5.53 10.59 3.18
C GLY A 27 -6.62 9.87 3.99
N ASN A 28 -6.28 9.32 5.16
CA ASN A 28 -7.13 8.49 6.01
C ASN A 28 -8.18 9.32 6.78
N ALA A 29 -9.29 9.69 6.13
CA ALA A 29 -10.31 10.57 6.71
C ALA A 29 -10.93 10.08 8.04
N HIS A 30 -10.87 8.77 8.33
CA HIS A 30 -11.44 8.17 9.54
C HIS A 30 -10.46 8.11 10.73
N ARG A 31 -9.21 8.55 10.55
CA ARG A 31 -8.17 8.60 11.57
C ARG A 31 -7.61 10.02 11.71
N PRO A 32 -8.37 10.95 12.32
CA PRO A 32 -7.93 12.33 12.48
C PRO A 32 -6.66 12.43 13.35
N ASP A 33 -6.40 11.44 14.19
CA ASP A 33 -5.17 11.31 14.99
C ASP A 33 -3.90 11.11 14.15
N LEU A 34 -4.03 10.70 12.89
CA LEU A 34 -2.91 10.61 11.94
C LEU A 34 -2.67 11.92 11.17
N CYS A 35 -3.55 12.92 11.34
CA CYS A 35 -3.46 14.23 10.71
C CYS A 35 -3.14 15.30 11.76
N ASP A 36 -1.98 15.21 12.42
CA ASP A 36 -1.54 16.21 13.41
C ASP A 36 -0.90 17.47 12.78
N GLY A 37 -0.81 17.52 11.45
CA GLY A 37 -0.22 18.62 10.69
C GLY A 37 1.30 18.72 10.81
N SER A 38 1.93 17.83 11.57
CA SER A 38 3.38 17.77 11.70
C SER A 38 3.97 16.96 10.56
N LEU A 39 4.91 17.56 9.84
CA LEU A 39 5.68 16.83 8.83
C LEU A 39 6.81 16.07 9.54
N PRO A 40 7.08 14.81 9.15
CA PRO A 40 8.25 14.10 9.62
C PRO A 40 9.51 14.94 9.35
N ALA A 41 10.43 15.01 10.31
CA ALA A 41 11.71 15.70 10.13
C ALA A 41 12.35 15.23 8.82
N ALA A 42 12.74 16.20 7.98
CA ALA A 42 13.01 16.04 6.56
C ALA A 42 13.87 14.80 6.25
N GLN A 43 13.21 13.78 5.71
CA GLN A 43 13.85 12.63 5.07
C GLN A 43 13.57 12.75 3.57
N SER A 44 14.58 12.49 2.74
CA SER A 44 14.38 12.39 1.30
C SER A 44 13.33 11.31 0.98
N LEU A 45 12.56 11.51 -0.09
CA LEU A 45 11.53 10.59 -0.62
C LEU A 45 10.23 10.47 0.20
N LEU A 46 9.68 11.59 0.65
CA LEU A 46 8.32 11.68 1.21
C LEU A 46 7.27 11.93 0.11
N VAL A 47 6.13 11.26 0.23
CA VAL A 47 4.91 11.47 -0.58
C VAL A 47 3.70 11.61 0.34
N SER A 48 2.79 12.52 -0.02
CA SER A 48 1.52 12.73 0.67
C SER A 48 0.41 11.91 0.00
N GLU A 49 -0.32 11.13 0.79
CA GLU A 49 -1.46 10.36 0.32
C GLU A 49 -2.63 11.26 -0.09
N ALA A 50 -2.77 12.44 0.52
CA ALA A 50 -3.78 13.43 0.16
C ALA A 50 -3.63 13.93 -1.29
N LEU A 51 -2.43 13.84 -1.88
CA LEU A 51 -2.16 14.15 -3.28
C LEU A 51 -2.37 12.95 -4.23
N LEU A 52 -2.83 11.82 -3.70
CA LEU A 52 -3.11 10.58 -4.42
C LEU A 52 -4.58 10.17 -4.25
N PRO A 53 -5.53 10.97 -4.79
CA PRO A 53 -6.97 10.80 -4.53
C PRO A 53 -7.52 9.44 -5.02
N GLN A 54 -6.82 8.76 -5.92
CA GLN A 54 -7.20 7.41 -6.37
C GLN A 54 -7.21 6.42 -5.21
N ILE A 55 -6.35 6.58 -4.21
CA ILE A 55 -6.31 5.70 -3.02
C ILE A 55 -7.62 5.79 -2.26
N ARG A 56 -8.08 7.01 -1.96
CA ARG A 56 -9.36 7.22 -1.26
C ARG A 56 -10.53 6.69 -2.07
N THR A 57 -10.51 6.90 -3.38
CA THR A 57 -11.56 6.42 -4.30
C THR A 57 -11.66 4.90 -4.28
N VAL A 58 -10.53 4.20 -4.44
CA VAL A 58 -10.49 2.74 -4.43
C VAL A 58 -10.85 2.18 -3.05
N ALA A 59 -10.38 2.79 -1.96
CA ALA A 59 -10.75 2.37 -0.60
C ALA A 59 -12.27 2.44 -0.38
N ALA A 60 -12.92 3.52 -0.86
CA ALA A 60 -14.36 3.68 -0.77
C ALA A 60 -15.12 2.64 -1.61
N LEU A 61 -14.64 2.31 -2.83
CA LEU A 61 -15.25 1.29 -3.67
C LEU A 61 -15.10 -0.12 -3.07
N ILE A 62 -13.92 -0.44 -2.52
CA ILE A 62 -13.69 -1.71 -1.80
C ILE A 62 -14.65 -1.82 -0.59
N ALA A 63 -14.79 -0.75 0.17
CA ALA A 63 -15.74 -0.70 1.29
C ALA A 63 -17.19 -0.91 0.81
N ALA A 64 -17.56 -0.30 -0.33
CA ALA A 64 -18.89 -0.41 -0.90
C ALA A 64 -19.24 -1.83 -1.33
N GLU A 65 -18.33 -2.52 -2.01
CA GLU A 65 -18.54 -3.91 -2.46
C GLU A 65 -18.70 -4.89 -1.30
N ARG A 66 -18.22 -4.52 -0.13
CA ARG A 66 -18.33 -5.32 1.08
C ARG A 66 -19.66 -5.13 1.80
N HIS A 67 -20.35 -4.02 1.53
CA HIS A 67 -21.60 -3.65 2.18
C HIS A 67 -22.79 -4.37 1.52
N ARG A 68 -23.71 -4.88 2.34
CA ARG A 68 -24.96 -5.48 1.87
C ARG A 68 -26.05 -4.42 1.90
N ALA A 69 -26.73 -4.24 0.77
CA ALA A 69 -27.79 -3.24 0.58
C ALA A 69 -28.90 -3.28 1.64
N ASP A 70 -29.15 -4.46 2.24
CA ASP A 70 -30.21 -4.66 3.24
C ASP A 70 -29.83 -4.24 4.67
N SER A 71 -28.66 -3.62 4.87
CA SER A 71 -28.19 -3.18 6.18
C SER A 71 -28.05 -1.66 6.28
N ARG A 72 -28.28 -1.10 7.47
CA ARG A 72 -28.08 0.33 7.73
C ARG A 72 -26.64 0.72 7.35
N SER A 73 -26.49 1.85 6.66
CA SER A 73 -25.16 2.39 6.34
C SER A 73 -24.38 2.67 7.64
N PRO A 74 -23.12 2.23 7.74
CA PRO A 74 -22.30 2.47 8.92
C PRO A 74 -21.92 3.95 9.05
N SER A 75 -21.60 4.39 10.27
CA SER A 75 -21.11 5.75 10.55
C SER A 75 -19.72 6.01 9.97
N VAL A 76 -18.90 4.96 9.84
CA VAL A 76 -17.61 4.97 9.15
C VAL A 76 -17.66 3.88 8.09
N PHE A 77 -17.55 4.28 6.83
CA PHE A 77 -17.69 3.36 5.70
C PHE A 77 -16.39 2.63 5.37
N THR A 78 -15.28 3.36 5.34
CA THR A 78 -13.94 2.84 5.04
C THR A 78 -13.17 2.52 6.31
N GLU A 79 -12.59 1.33 6.39
CA GLU A 79 -11.71 0.88 7.47
C GLU A 79 -10.23 0.90 7.03
N GLU A 80 -9.29 0.82 7.97
CA GLU A 80 -7.84 0.76 7.67
C GLU A 80 -7.46 -0.34 6.66
N ALA A 81 -8.10 -1.52 6.74
CA ALA A 81 -7.84 -2.59 5.79
C ALA A 81 -8.22 -2.23 4.34
N ASP A 82 -9.19 -1.32 4.13
CA ASP A 82 -9.57 -0.83 2.80
C ASP A 82 -8.50 0.12 2.25
N PHE A 83 -7.90 0.96 3.10
CA PHE A 83 -6.78 1.82 2.71
C PHE A 83 -5.51 1.02 2.39
N PHE A 84 -5.18 -0.02 3.18
CA PHE A 84 -4.09 -0.93 2.82
C PHE A 84 -4.36 -1.64 1.50
N ALA A 85 -5.60 -2.12 1.27
CA ALA A 85 -5.98 -2.76 0.02
C ALA A 85 -5.85 -1.81 -1.18
N ALA A 86 -6.31 -0.56 -1.01
CA ALA A 86 -6.19 0.48 -2.03
C ALA A 86 -4.73 0.82 -2.33
N ARG A 87 -3.86 0.95 -1.31
CA ARG A 87 -2.41 1.17 -1.50
C ARG A 87 -1.76 0.03 -2.30
N ILE A 88 -2.15 -1.23 -2.07
CA ILE A 88 -1.65 -2.37 -2.84
C ILE A 88 -2.02 -2.24 -4.33
N LEU A 89 -3.27 -1.88 -4.62
CA LEU A 89 -3.79 -1.81 -5.99
C LEU A 89 -3.32 -0.56 -6.73
N VAL A 90 -3.36 0.61 -6.10
CA VAL A 90 -3.08 1.90 -6.71
C VAL A 90 -1.58 2.15 -6.83
N LEU A 91 -0.82 1.83 -5.77
CA LEU A 91 0.62 2.09 -5.72
C LEU A 91 1.47 0.88 -6.12
N GLY A 92 0.85 -0.29 -6.33
CA GLY A 92 1.59 -1.52 -6.59
C GLY A 92 2.48 -1.94 -5.41
N VAL A 93 2.04 -1.68 -4.17
CA VAL A 93 2.84 -2.05 -2.98
C VAL A 93 3.09 -3.56 -2.96
N ARG A 94 4.36 -3.93 -2.84
CA ARG A 94 4.81 -5.32 -2.69
C ARG A 94 5.20 -5.62 -1.25
N ARG A 95 5.67 -4.63 -0.48
CA ARG A 95 6.02 -4.80 0.93
C ARG A 95 5.60 -3.61 1.78
N PHE A 96 5.05 -3.91 2.95
CA PHE A 96 4.85 -2.93 4.01
C PHE A 96 5.81 -3.19 5.17
N HIS A 97 6.48 -2.14 5.64
CA HIS A 97 7.36 -2.20 6.81
C HIS A 97 6.54 -1.92 8.07
N LEU A 98 6.03 -2.99 8.68
CA LEU A 98 5.05 -2.96 9.76
C LEU A 98 5.54 -3.69 11.01
N ASP A 99 4.83 -3.47 12.12
CA ASP A 99 4.92 -4.30 13.32
C ASP A 99 4.08 -5.58 13.11
N ILE A 100 4.49 -6.66 13.78
CA ILE A 100 3.83 -7.97 13.68
C ILE A 100 2.34 -7.93 14.05
N THR A 101 1.93 -7.03 14.94
CA THR A 101 0.52 -6.84 15.36
C THR A 101 -0.39 -6.47 14.19
N LEU A 102 0.15 -5.88 13.11
CA LEU A 102 -0.62 -5.49 11.92
C LEU A 102 -0.76 -6.62 10.89
N LEU A 103 -0.23 -7.81 11.16
CA LEU A 103 -0.25 -8.93 10.22
C LEU A 103 -1.68 -9.41 9.88
N PRO A 104 -2.61 -9.53 10.85
CA PRO A 104 -4.00 -9.87 10.56
C PRO A 104 -4.69 -8.82 9.67
N MET A 105 -4.37 -7.54 9.88
CA MET A 105 -4.89 -6.43 9.07
C MET A 105 -4.36 -6.52 7.63
N LEU A 106 -3.06 -6.74 7.43
CA LEU A 106 -2.48 -6.92 6.09
C LEU A 106 -3.08 -8.14 5.37
N LYS A 107 -3.32 -9.26 6.07
CA LYS A 107 -4.01 -10.43 5.50
C LYS A 107 -5.43 -10.08 5.04
N THR A 108 -6.14 -9.27 5.81
CA THR A 108 -7.48 -8.80 5.47
C THR A 108 -7.43 -7.87 4.25
N ALA A 109 -6.50 -6.92 4.22
CA ALA A 109 -6.28 -6.02 3.09
C ALA A 109 -5.96 -6.77 1.80
N ASN A 110 -5.03 -7.75 1.84
CA ASN A 110 -4.72 -8.60 0.69
C ASN A 110 -5.96 -9.34 0.16
N ARG A 111 -6.80 -9.89 1.05
CA ARG A 111 -8.04 -10.55 0.65
C ARG A 111 -9.01 -9.60 -0.04
N ARG A 112 -9.18 -8.39 0.50
CA ARG A 112 -10.06 -7.35 -0.07
C ARG A 112 -9.54 -6.88 -1.43
N ALA A 113 -8.23 -6.59 -1.53
CA ALA A 113 -7.58 -6.21 -2.78
C ALA A 113 -7.70 -7.30 -3.85
N GLN A 114 -7.49 -8.57 -3.48
CA GLN A 114 -7.66 -9.70 -4.39
C GLN A 114 -9.09 -9.82 -4.92
N ALA A 115 -10.10 -9.69 -4.05
CA ALA A 115 -11.50 -9.76 -4.45
C ALA A 115 -11.86 -8.63 -5.43
N PHE A 116 -11.45 -7.40 -5.12
CA PHE A 116 -11.66 -6.22 -5.95
C PHE A 116 -10.97 -6.36 -7.32
N ALA A 117 -9.71 -6.80 -7.33
CA ALA A 117 -8.95 -7.05 -8.55
C ALA A 117 -9.59 -8.13 -9.41
N ARG A 118 -10.05 -9.24 -8.80
CA ARG A 118 -10.71 -10.34 -9.52
C ARG A 118 -11.99 -9.87 -10.20
N ALA A 119 -12.82 -9.09 -9.52
CA ALA A 119 -14.06 -8.56 -10.08
C ALA A 119 -13.83 -7.71 -11.34
N ARG A 120 -12.68 -7.02 -11.41
CA ARG A 120 -12.28 -6.13 -12.52
C ARG A 120 -11.23 -6.72 -13.45
N LYS A 121 -10.87 -8.00 -13.30
CA LYS A 121 -9.82 -8.68 -14.08
C LYS A 121 -8.46 -7.96 -14.06
N LEU A 122 -8.12 -7.36 -12.92
CA LEU A 122 -6.85 -6.69 -12.71
C LEU A 122 -5.76 -7.68 -12.29
N PRO A 123 -4.49 -7.48 -12.70
CA PRO A 123 -3.38 -8.24 -12.16
C PRO A 123 -3.25 -7.95 -10.66
N PHE A 124 -2.97 -8.99 -9.88
CA PHE A 124 -2.84 -8.87 -8.43
C PHE A 124 -1.71 -9.73 -7.89
N THR A 125 -0.83 -9.10 -7.12
CA THR A 125 0.19 -9.74 -6.30
C THR A 125 -0.02 -9.27 -4.86
N PRO A 126 -0.18 -10.18 -3.88
CA PRO A 126 -0.36 -9.79 -2.49
C PRO A 126 0.89 -9.09 -1.96
N ALA A 127 0.68 -8.09 -1.10
CA ALA A 127 1.79 -7.45 -0.41
C ALA A 127 2.24 -8.29 0.80
N GLU A 128 3.54 -8.29 1.04
CA GLU A 128 4.17 -8.97 2.16
C GLU A 128 4.43 -7.98 3.31
N MET A 129 4.56 -8.53 4.52
CA MET A 129 5.06 -7.76 5.65
C MET A 129 6.57 -7.91 5.73
N HIS A 130 7.27 -6.79 5.85
CA HIS A 130 8.64 -6.75 6.31
C HIS A 130 8.67 -6.22 7.74
N MET A 131 9.31 -6.94 8.66
CA MET A 131 9.33 -6.54 10.06
C MET A 131 10.09 -5.23 10.22
N SER A 132 9.47 -4.26 10.89
CA SER A 132 10.08 -2.97 11.13
C SER A 132 9.80 -2.53 12.57
N LEU A 133 10.87 -2.28 13.31
CA LEU A 133 10.80 -1.71 14.65
C LEU A 133 10.23 -0.29 14.55
N HIS A 134 9.12 -0.04 15.23
CA HIS A 134 8.42 1.25 15.24
C HIS A 134 9.09 2.33 16.10
N ALA A 135 10.24 2.04 16.71
CA ALA A 135 10.91 2.94 17.63
C ALA A 135 11.20 4.29 16.94
N GLY A 136 10.44 5.33 17.31
CA GLY A 136 10.61 6.71 16.83
C GLY A 136 10.00 7.06 15.47
N ARG A 137 9.18 6.19 14.86
CA ARG A 137 8.48 6.54 13.61
C ARG A 137 7.18 7.32 13.93
N PRO A 138 6.89 8.44 13.24
CA PRO A 138 5.59 9.10 13.32
C PRO A 138 4.45 8.13 12.97
N ALA A 139 3.32 8.23 13.68
CA ALA A 139 2.17 7.33 13.50
C ALA A 139 1.56 7.43 12.09
N ASN A 140 1.69 8.59 11.45
CA ASN A 140 1.19 8.88 10.11
C ASN A 140 2.18 8.56 8.99
N LEU A 141 3.29 7.87 9.28
CA LEU A 141 4.31 7.54 8.30
C LEU A 141 4.34 6.04 8.02
N LEU A 142 4.10 5.68 6.76
CA LEU A 142 4.19 4.31 6.28
C LEU A 142 5.41 4.15 5.38
N ILE A 143 6.23 3.13 5.65
CA ILE A 143 7.32 2.75 4.75
C ILE A 143 6.83 1.58 3.89
N ILE A 144 6.84 1.78 2.58
CA ILE A 144 6.38 0.81 1.59
C ILE A 144 7.48 0.57 0.56
N GLU A 145 7.40 -0.58 -0.11
CA GLU A 145 8.21 -0.88 -1.28
C GLU A 145 7.31 -1.19 -2.47
N THR A 146 7.58 -0.54 -3.61
CA THR A 146 6.78 -0.65 -4.84
C THR A 146 7.70 -0.92 -6.04
N GLU A 147 7.16 -1.42 -7.15
CA GLU A 147 7.90 -1.57 -8.41
C GLU A 147 8.15 -0.22 -9.11
N HIS A 148 7.49 0.85 -8.66
CA HIS A 148 7.64 2.20 -9.21
C HIS A 148 8.72 2.98 -8.45
N GLU A 149 9.75 3.41 -9.18
CA GLU A 149 10.77 4.27 -8.60
C GLU A 149 10.19 5.63 -8.18
N MET A 150 10.45 6.01 -6.94
CA MET A 150 10.04 7.31 -6.40
C MET A 150 10.95 8.42 -6.93
N PRO A 151 10.43 9.41 -7.66
CA PRO A 151 11.24 10.54 -8.10
C PRO A 151 11.56 11.47 -6.91
N GLU A 152 12.82 11.91 -6.83
CA GLU A 152 13.26 12.94 -5.88
C GLU A 152 13.23 14.31 -6.57
N CYS A 153 12.11 15.01 -6.45
CA CYS A 153 11.84 16.29 -7.10
C CYS A 153 11.96 17.49 -6.15
N GLY A 154 12.73 17.37 -5.07
CA GLY A 154 13.07 18.48 -4.16
C GLY A 154 11.99 18.85 -3.12
N GLY A 155 10.85 18.16 -3.06
CA GLY A 155 9.83 18.42 -2.04
C GLY A 155 8.60 17.49 -2.11
N ILE A 156 7.82 17.42 -1.02
CA ILE A 156 6.69 16.47 -0.87
C ILE A 156 5.68 16.62 -2.01
N VAL A 157 5.27 17.84 -2.36
CA VAL A 157 4.29 18.10 -3.41
C VAL A 157 4.82 17.63 -4.77
N ALA A 158 6.04 18.03 -5.11
CA ALA A 158 6.67 17.67 -6.39
C ALA A 158 6.88 16.15 -6.50
N ASN A 159 7.36 15.51 -5.43
CA ASN A 159 7.50 14.05 -5.35
C ASN A 159 6.15 13.35 -5.54
N SER A 160 5.09 13.84 -4.88
CA SER A 160 3.76 13.22 -4.94
C SER A 160 3.15 13.31 -6.34
N ILE A 161 3.25 14.47 -6.99
CA ILE A 161 2.77 14.68 -8.37
C ILE A 161 3.57 13.80 -9.34
N ALA A 162 4.90 13.82 -9.23
CA ALA A 162 5.77 13.03 -10.12
C ALA A 162 5.59 11.53 -9.91
N PHE A 163 5.30 11.08 -8.69
CA PHE A 163 4.96 9.70 -8.40
C PHE A 163 3.59 9.33 -8.98
N ALA A 164 2.57 10.17 -8.77
CA ALA A 164 1.23 9.96 -9.31
C ALA A 164 1.24 9.76 -10.83
N ALA A 165 2.09 10.51 -11.55
CA ALA A 165 2.24 10.40 -13.00
C ALA A 165 2.82 9.04 -13.47
N LYS A 166 3.49 8.28 -12.59
CA LYS A 166 4.02 6.94 -12.89
C LYS A 166 3.02 5.82 -12.58
N LEU A 167 1.93 6.12 -11.87
CA LEU A 167 0.98 5.11 -11.43
C LEU A 167 0.06 4.67 -12.57
N PRO A 168 -0.32 3.39 -12.62
CA PRO A 168 -1.29 2.93 -13.60
C PRO A 168 -2.66 3.55 -13.33
N THR A 169 -3.39 3.88 -14.39
CA THR A 169 -4.81 4.21 -14.27
C THR A 169 -5.58 2.91 -14.07
N LEU A 170 -6.24 2.76 -12.93
CA LEU A 170 -7.11 1.62 -12.69
C LEU A 170 -8.45 1.84 -13.42
N PRO A 171 -8.97 0.85 -14.17
CA PRO A 171 -10.34 0.89 -14.66
C PRO A 171 -11.28 0.71 -13.45
N LEU A 172 -11.93 1.80 -13.03
CA LEU A 172 -12.83 1.83 -11.87
C LEU A 172 -14.23 1.35 -12.23
#